data_AF-A0A0C2RWP8-F1
#
_entry.id   AF-A0A0C2RWP8-F1
#
_cell.length_a   1.000
_cell.length_b   1.000
_cell.length_c   1.000
_cell.angle_alpha   90.00
_cell.angle_beta   90.00
_cell.angle_gamma   90.00
#
_symmetry.space_group_name_H-M   'P 1'
#
loop_
_entity.id
_entity.type
_entity.pdbx_description
1 polymer ?
#
loop_
_entity_poly.entity_id
_entity_poly.type
_entity_poly.pdbx_seq_one_letter_code
_entity_poly.pdbx_strand_id
1 'polypeptide(L)'
;MKYPLAITNWLIDMYGTNIMLGYDIMCAFSITLERSSIGKKARDANLKGIVPSFHGYAHNRACQLEWHPLYTNGVGLEDFEECEHTLSQSNQLAAVTRLATPYHRHQQINEFFLHHDQDKYVMSADFIYHNYRQALETICSSQAELSILSENLHLESHDYENYISDELEYLNTLKEERPSVDNGQEYVTLFEKLFKAKEESFKATTAYEELVCNIQVQGEQFRNVGESKKIKTHYRVTWKQLQVIEEEVLRFCYSCRGFEGDHLIETRWTSEMPEYQNAVRESTRHKYSRAVDELERLVVQRLLEMAKLGIAGIGMLSGSFLPIL
;
A
#
# COMPACT_ATOMS: atom_id res chain seq x y z
N MET A 1 -8.89 1.80 11.43
CA MET A 1 -9.62 2.96 10.89
C MET A 1 -11.07 2.85 11.34
N LYS A 2 -11.57 3.72 12.25
CA LYS A 2 -12.95 3.61 12.77
C LYS A 2 -13.96 4.44 11.97
N TYR A 3 -13.62 5.69 11.64
CA TYR A 3 -14.53 6.61 10.94
C TYR A 3 -14.86 6.17 9.50
N PRO A 4 -13.90 5.78 8.64
CA PRO A 4 -14.22 5.32 7.30
C PRO A 4 -15.17 4.11 7.31
N LEU A 5 -14.96 3.15 8.22
CA LEU A 5 -15.86 1.99 8.37
C LEU A 5 -17.28 2.42 8.78
N ALA A 6 -17.41 3.36 9.71
CA ALA A 6 -18.72 3.86 10.13
C ALA A 6 -19.45 4.57 8.98
N ILE A 7 -18.73 5.40 8.21
CA ILE A 7 -19.25 6.10 7.03
C ILE A 7 -19.68 5.08 5.97
N THR A 8 -18.84 4.11 5.62
CA THR A 8 -19.20 3.05 4.66
C THR A 8 -20.43 2.28 5.12
N ASN A 9 -20.52 1.92 6.41
CA ASN A 9 -21.70 1.21 6.93
C ASN A 9 -22.98 2.03 6.75
N TRP A 10 -22.92 3.32 7.06
CA TRP A 10 -24.04 4.26 6.91
C TRP A 10 -24.43 4.46 5.45
N LEU A 11 -23.46 4.62 4.54
CA LEU A 11 -23.72 4.75 3.11
C LEU A 11 -24.46 3.52 2.56
N ILE A 12 -24.06 2.32 2.97
CA ILE A 12 -24.77 1.09 2.57
C ILE A 12 -26.19 1.06 3.14
N ASP A 13 -26.39 1.48 4.40
CA ASP A 13 -27.74 1.54 5.00
C ASP A 13 -28.64 2.55 4.30
N MET A 14 -28.08 3.67 3.84
CA MET A 14 -28.82 4.77 3.24
C MET A 14 -29.12 4.55 1.75
N TYR A 15 -28.13 4.10 0.98
CA TYR A 15 -28.19 4.04 -0.48
C TYR A 15 -28.31 2.62 -1.03
N GLY A 16 -28.13 1.58 -0.19
CA GLY A 16 -28.30 0.19 -0.57
C GLY A 16 -27.11 -0.41 -1.31
N THR A 17 -27.38 -1.08 -2.43
CA THR A 17 -26.42 -1.92 -3.16
C THR A 17 -25.88 -1.23 -4.42
N ASN A 18 -24.71 -1.68 -4.91
CA ASN A 18 -24.04 -1.18 -6.12
C ASN A 18 -23.58 0.27 -6.01
N ILE A 19 -23.21 0.71 -4.81
CA ILE A 19 -22.62 2.04 -4.59
C ILE A 19 -21.10 2.00 -4.81
N MET A 20 -20.56 3.10 -5.33
CA MET A 20 -19.12 3.29 -5.49
C MET A 20 -18.64 4.35 -4.50
N LEU A 21 -17.56 4.06 -3.78
CA LEU A 21 -17.01 4.92 -2.74
C LEU A 21 -15.62 5.40 -3.12
N GLY A 22 -15.45 6.72 -3.25
CA GLY A 22 -14.15 7.36 -3.37
C GLY A 22 -13.42 7.44 -2.03
N TYR A 23 -12.15 7.08 -2.00
CA TYR A 23 -11.23 7.35 -0.88
C TYR A 23 -9.77 7.30 -1.34
N ASP A 24 -8.94 8.27 -0.97
CA ASP A 24 -7.53 8.40 -1.41
C ASP A 24 -6.75 7.11 -1.24
N ILE A 25 -6.97 6.42 -0.12
CA ILE A 25 -6.28 5.17 0.22
C ILE A 25 -7.19 3.95 0.03
N MET A 26 -8.15 4.01 -0.90
CA MET A 26 -9.15 2.95 -1.08
C MET A 26 -8.50 1.58 -1.31
N CYS A 27 -7.39 1.52 -2.04
CA CYS A 27 -6.63 0.28 -2.27
C CYS A 27 -6.14 -0.40 -0.97
N ALA A 28 -5.80 0.37 0.06
CA ALA A 28 -5.42 -0.16 1.37
C ALA A 28 -6.63 -0.31 2.31
N PHE A 29 -7.61 0.57 2.16
CA PHE A 29 -8.84 0.54 2.96
C PHE A 29 -9.71 -0.66 2.61
N SER A 30 -9.77 -1.11 1.37
CA SER A 30 -10.52 -2.30 0.93
C SER A 30 -10.12 -3.54 1.73
N ILE A 31 -8.82 -3.78 1.93
CA ILE A 31 -8.29 -4.86 2.77
C ILE A 31 -8.79 -4.73 4.22
N THR A 32 -8.80 -3.49 4.74
CA THR A 32 -9.31 -3.22 6.10
C THR A 32 -10.82 -3.46 6.19
N LEU A 33 -11.57 -3.05 5.17
CA LEU A 33 -13.01 -3.20 5.07
C LEU A 33 -13.41 -4.68 5.04
N GLU A 34 -12.75 -5.48 4.21
CA GLU A 34 -13.01 -6.92 4.09
C GLU A 34 -12.81 -7.67 5.41
N ARG A 35 -11.79 -7.28 6.18
CA ARG A 35 -11.44 -7.87 7.48
C ARG A 35 -12.25 -7.30 8.65
N SER A 36 -13.08 -6.29 8.41
CA SER A 36 -13.87 -5.63 9.45
C SER A 36 -15.18 -6.37 9.74
N SER A 37 -15.86 -5.94 10.80
CA SER A 37 -17.20 -6.43 11.16
C SER A 37 -18.27 -6.17 10.09
N ILE A 38 -18.03 -5.22 9.17
CA ILE A 38 -18.96 -4.88 8.08
C ILE A 38 -18.51 -5.46 6.73
N GLY A 39 -17.42 -6.24 6.68
CA GLY A 39 -16.88 -6.76 5.42
C GLY A 39 -17.89 -7.63 4.66
N LYS A 40 -18.67 -8.47 5.37
CA LYS A 40 -19.76 -9.25 4.75
C LYS A 40 -20.84 -8.32 4.17
N LYS A 41 -21.24 -7.29 4.91
CA LYS A 41 -22.25 -6.32 4.46
C LYS A 41 -21.80 -5.57 3.21
N ALA A 42 -20.54 -5.12 3.16
CA ALA A 42 -19.97 -4.45 2.00
C ALA A 42 -19.94 -5.35 0.75
N ARG A 43 -19.58 -6.63 0.92
CA ARG A 43 -19.63 -7.61 -0.18
C ARG A 43 -21.05 -7.90 -0.65
N ASP A 44 -21.97 -8.15 0.28
CA ASP A 44 -23.38 -8.41 -0.03
C ASP A 44 -24.02 -7.19 -0.74
N ALA A 45 -23.57 -5.98 -0.40
CA ALA A 45 -24.00 -4.75 -1.05
C ALA A 45 -23.31 -4.47 -2.40
N ASN A 46 -22.37 -5.30 -2.84
CA ASN A 46 -21.57 -5.05 -4.05
C ASN A 46 -20.93 -3.65 -4.07
N LEU A 47 -20.38 -3.21 -2.92
CA LEU A 47 -19.67 -1.93 -2.82
C LEU A 47 -18.38 -2.00 -3.66
N LYS A 48 -18.18 -1.03 -4.54
CA LYS A 48 -16.90 -0.85 -5.25
C LYS A 48 -16.13 0.34 -4.69
N GLY A 49 -14.84 0.17 -4.49
CA GLY A 49 -13.96 1.25 -4.06
C GLY A 49 -13.30 1.96 -5.25
N ILE A 50 -13.07 3.26 -5.12
CA ILE A 50 -12.41 4.12 -6.10
C ILE A 50 -11.35 4.97 -5.38
N VAL A 51 -10.20 5.18 -6.02
CA VAL A 51 -9.23 6.21 -5.61
C VAL A 51 -9.50 7.48 -6.43
N PRO A 52 -9.82 8.63 -5.84
CA PRO A 52 -10.15 9.87 -6.56
C PRO A 52 -9.10 10.26 -7.61
N SER A 53 -9.52 10.93 -8.69
CA SER A 53 -8.70 11.11 -9.90
C SER A 53 -7.39 11.85 -9.65
N PHE A 54 -7.38 12.86 -8.78
CA PHE A 54 -6.18 13.63 -8.46
C PHE A 54 -5.15 12.77 -7.73
N HIS A 55 -5.59 12.01 -6.72
CA HIS A 55 -4.73 11.12 -5.95
C HIS A 55 -4.37 9.85 -6.70
N GLY A 56 -5.24 9.38 -7.59
CA GLY A 56 -5.09 8.16 -8.35
C GLY A 56 -3.80 8.14 -9.16
N TYR A 57 -3.42 9.25 -9.78
CA TYR A 57 -2.15 9.35 -10.51
C TYR A 57 -0.90 9.31 -9.62
N ALA A 58 -1.03 9.57 -8.32
CA ALA A 58 0.08 9.43 -7.36
C ALA A 58 0.30 7.97 -6.93
N HIS A 59 -0.62 7.06 -7.27
CA HIS A 59 -0.50 5.64 -6.96
C HIS A 59 0.30 4.91 -8.03
N ASN A 60 0.85 3.75 -7.66
CA ASN A 60 1.53 2.88 -8.62
C ASN A 60 0.60 2.48 -9.78
N ARG A 61 1.18 2.19 -10.95
CA ARG A 61 0.41 1.89 -12.16
C ARG A 61 -0.60 0.76 -12.01
N ALA A 62 -0.26 -0.32 -11.29
CA ALA A 62 -1.19 -1.43 -11.04
C ALA A 62 -2.41 -0.98 -10.22
N CYS A 63 -2.18 -0.14 -9.19
CA CYS A 63 -3.24 0.46 -8.40
C CYS A 63 -4.09 1.43 -9.22
N GLN A 64 -3.50 2.17 -10.17
CA GLN A 64 -4.28 3.00 -11.09
C GLN A 64 -5.24 2.15 -11.92
N LEU A 65 -4.75 1.07 -12.54
CA LEU A 65 -5.56 0.18 -13.38
C LEU A 65 -6.77 -0.41 -12.64
N GLU A 66 -6.61 -0.75 -11.36
CA GLU A 66 -7.67 -1.34 -10.57
C GLU A 66 -8.65 -0.33 -9.95
N TRP A 67 -8.15 0.83 -9.51
CA TRP A 67 -8.90 1.72 -8.60
C TRP A 67 -9.19 3.11 -9.17
N HIS A 68 -8.54 3.53 -10.25
CA HIS A 68 -8.74 4.86 -10.81
C HIS A 68 -10.11 4.95 -11.54
N PRO A 69 -10.86 6.08 -11.40
CA PRO A 69 -12.18 6.27 -12.02
C PRO A 69 -12.18 6.00 -13.52
N LEU A 70 -11.16 6.49 -14.24
CA LEU A 70 -10.95 6.28 -15.67
C LEU A 70 -11.03 4.81 -16.12
N TYR A 71 -10.59 3.86 -15.30
CA TYR A 71 -10.61 2.42 -15.63
C TYR A 71 -11.78 1.68 -14.96
N THR A 72 -12.70 2.41 -14.34
CA THR A 72 -13.85 1.82 -13.66
C THR A 72 -15.14 2.14 -14.37
N ASN A 73 -15.78 1.10 -14.90
CA ASN A 73 -17.13 1.20 -15.43
C ASN A 73 -18.13 1.61 -14.35
N GLY A 74 -19.01 2.56 -14.68
CA GLY A 74 -20.16 2.97 -13.85
C GLY A 74 -19.98 4.27 -13.08
N VAL A 75 -18.80 4.88 -13.07
CA VAL A 75 -18.57 6.18 -12.39
C VAL A 75 -18.87 7.39 -13.26
N GLY A 76 -18.95 7.23 -14.58
CA GLY A 76 -19.16 8.33 -15.51
C GLY A 76 -17.99 9.32 -15.49
N LEU A 77 -18.31 10.62 -15.39
CA LEU A 77 -17.34 11.72 -15.35
C LEU A 77 -16.98 12.14 -13.90
N GLU A 78 -17.40 11.37 -12.90
CA GLU A 78 -17.13 11.67 -11.50
C GLU A 78 -15.64 11.54 -11.18
N ASP A 79 -15.06 12.58 -10.58
CA ASP A 79 -13.65 12.60 -10.18
C ASP A 79 -13.42 12.15 -8.73
N PHE A 80 -14.48 12.14 -7.90
CA PHE A 80 -14.50 11.81 -6.48
C PHE A 80 -13.70 12.77 -5.57
N GLU A 81 -13.46 14.01 -5.99
CA GLU A 81 -12.67 15.02 -5.25
C GLU A 81 -13.54 15.99 -4.40
N GLU A 82 -14.85 15.77 -4.34
CA GLU A 82 -15.77 16.73 -3.71
C GLU A 82 -15.52 16.90 -2.20
N CYS A 83 -14.95 15.89 -1.52
CA CYS A 83 -14.60 16.00 -0.11
C CYS A 83 -13.52 17.08 0.11
N GLU A 84 -12.48 17.08 -0.73
CA GLU A 84 -11.37 18.03 -0.73
C GLU A 84 -11.87 19.43 -1.05
N HIS A 85 -12.73 19.56 -2.08
CA HIS A 85 -13.34 20.84 -2.43
C HIS A 85 -14.16 21.41 -1.27
N THR A 86 -15.01 20.57 -0.66
CA THR A 86 -15.84 20.96 0.49
C THR A 86 -14.99 21.38 1.68
N LEU A 87 -13.97 20.59 2.03
CA LEU A 87 -13.07 20.91 3.15
C LEU A 87 -12.23 22.16 2.85
N SER A 88 -11.78 22.35 1.61
CA SER A 88 -11.07 23.55 1.18
C SER A 88 -11.92 24.80 1.36
N GLN A 89 -13.19 24.76 0.93
CA GLN A 89 -14.13 25.86 1.10
C GLN A 89 -14.39 26.15 2.59
N SER A 90 -14.42 25.13 3.45
CA SER A 90 -14.60 25.29 4.89
C SER A 90 -13.51 26.14 5.56
N ASN A 91 -12.34 26.31 4.93
CA ASN A 91 -11.29 27.20 5.43
C ASN A 91 -11.75 28.66 5.57
N GLN A 92 -12.78 29.08 4.83
CA GLN A 92 -13.38 30.42 4.97
C GLN A 92 -13.92 30.66 6.39
N LEU A 93 -14.33 29.59 7.10
CA LEU A 93 -14.76 29.66 8.50
C LEU A 93 -13.66 30.11 9.45
N ALA A 94 -12.38 29.93 9.10
CA ALA A 94 -11.27 30.25 9.99
C ALA A 94 -11.28 31.72 10.42
N ALA A 95 -11.59 32.64 9.49
CA ALA A 95 -11.63 34.07 9.77
C ALA A 95 -12.70 34.44 10.80
N VAL A 96 -13.90 33.85 10.70
CA VAL A 96 -15.04 34.16 11.57
C VAL A 96 -15.04 33.36 12.88
N THR A 97 -14.40 32.20 12.92
CA THR A 97 -14.38 31.32 14.10
C THR A 97 -13.17 31.50 15.02
N ARG A 98 -12.14 32.23 14.57
CA ARG A 98 -10.86 32.39 15.29
C ARG A 98 -11.03 32.98 16.69
N LEU A 99 -11.87 34.01 16.83
CA LEU A 99 -12.14 34.71 18.09
C LEU A 99 -13.53 34.37 18.67
N ALA A 100 -14.26 33.46 18.04
CA ALA A 100 -15.58 33.04 18.49
C ALA A 100 -15.48 32.14 19.73
N THR A 101 -16.44 32.26 20.64
CA THR A 101 -16.65 31.29 21.72
C THR A 101 -16.94 29.90 21.14
N PRO A 102 -16.73 28.79 21.88
CA PRO A 102 -17.03 27.44 21.41
C PRO A 102 -18.45 27.27 20.85
N TYR A 103 -19.46 27.86 21.53
CA TYR A 103 -20.85 27.82 21.08
C TYR A 103 -21.02 28.44 19.68
N HIS A 104 -20.60 29.70 19.52
CA HIS A 104 -20.68 30.40 18.23
C HIS A 104 -19.84 29.74 17.14
N ARG A 105 -18.70 29.12 17.48
CA ARG A 105 -17.91 28.35 16.52
C ARG A 105 -18.70 27.16 15.99
N HIS A 106 -19.31 26.37 16.87
CA HIS A 106 -20.14 25.23 16.44
C HIS A 106 -21.34 25.68 15.60
N GLN A 107 -21.99 26.79 15.99
CA GLN A 107 -23.09 27.36 15.22
C GLN A 107 -22.63 27.75 13.81
N GLN A 108 -21.51 28.47 13.67
CA GLN A 108 -20.99 28.87 12.35
C GLN A 108 -20.60 27.68 11.47
N ILE A 109 -19.98 26.65 12.05
CA ILE A 109 -19.64 25.41 11.32
C ILE A 109 -20.92 24.73 10.81
N ASN A 110 -21.94 24.62 11.68
CA ASN A 110 -23.21 23.98 11.33
C ASN A 110 -23.94 24.73 10.22
N GLU A 111 -24.07 26.06 10.34
CA GLU A 111 -24.72 26.90 9.32
C GLU A 111 -23.99 26.82 7.98
N PHE A 112 -22.65 26.79 7.98
CA PHE A 112 -21.87 26.64 6.74
C PHE A 112 -22.19 25.34 6.02
N PHE A 113 -22.19 24.20 6.72
CA PHE A 113 -22.49 22.92 6.09
C PHE A 113 -23.96 22.76 5.70
N LEU A 114 -24.89 23.34 6.46
CA LEU A 114 -26.31 23.38 6.07
C LEU A 114 -26.52 24.19 4.79
N HIS A 115 -25.88 25.35 4.68
CA HIS A 115 -25.97 26.17 3.48
C HIS A 115 -25.30 25.49 2.27
N HIS A 116 -24.12 24.89 2.48
CA HIS A 116 -23.41 24.14 1.44
C HIS A 116 -24.27 22.98 0.91
N ASP A 117 -24.94 22.22 1.79
CA ASP A 117 -25.85 21.13 1.39
C ASP A 117 -27.01 21.64 0.52
N GLN A 118 -27.62 22.77 0.90
CA GLN A 118 -28.69 23.40 0.12
C GLN A 118 -28.20 23.85 -1.25
N ASP A 119 -27.04 24.51 -1.32
CA ASP A 119 -26.45 24.97 -2.57
C ASP A 119 -26.14 23.79 -3.49
N LYS A 120 -25.51 22.73 -2.96
CA LYS A 120 -25.23 21.51 -3.72
C LYS A 120 -26.50 20.83 -4.21
N TYR A 121 -27.54 20.77 -3.39
CA TYR A 121 -28.83 20.21 -3.79
C TYR A 121 -29.44 21.00 -4.95
N VAL A 122 -29.45 22.33 -4.87
CA VAL A 122 -29.97 23.20 -5.94
C VAL A 122 -29.16 23.06 -7.23
N MET A 123 -27.84 22.97 -7.12
CA MET A 123 -26.93 22.85 -8.27
C MET A 123 -26.88 21.44 -8.87
N SER A 124 -27.41 20.42 -8.19
CA SER A 124 -27.29 19.02 -8.61
C SER A 124 -27.87 18.75 -10.01
N ALA A 125 -29.00 19.39 -10.34
CA ALA A 125 -29.65 19.24 -11.64
C ALA A 125 -28.77 19.78 -12.77
N ASP A 126 -28.20 20.97 -12.58
CA ASP A 126 -27.28 21.58 -13.54
C ASP A 126 -26.01 20.75 -13.66
N PHE A 127 -25.44 20.28 -12.55
CA PHE A 127 -24.26 19.41 -12.55
C PHE A 127 -24.48 18.16 -13.40
N ILE A 128 -25.58 17.43 -13.18
CA ILE A 128 -25.94 16.24 -13.95
C ILE A 128 -26.14 16.57 -15.43
N TYR A 129 -26.85 17.67 -15.73
CA TYR A 129 -27.12 18.09 -17.11
C TYR A 129 -25.84 18.42 -17.88
N HIS A 130 -24.93 19.20 -17.28
CA HIS A 130 -23.66 19.56 -17.90
C HIS A 130 -22.76 18.35 -18.10
N ASN A 131 -22.65 17.45 -17.10
CA ASN A 131 -21.87 16.22 -17.23
C ASN A 131 -22.45 15.31 -18.32
N TYR A 132 -23.78 15.18 -18.42
CA TYR A 132 -24.40 14.39 -19.48
C TYR A 132 -24.08 14.96 -20.87
N ARG A 133 -24.20 16.28 -21.05
CA ARG A 133 -23.85 16.94 -22.31
C ARG A 133 -22.37 16.77 -22.66
N GLN A 134 -21.49 16.97 -21.68
CA GLN A 134 -20.06 16.76 -21.86
C GLN A 134 -19.76 15.33 -22.30
N ALA A 135 -20.38 14.32 -21.66
CA ALA A 135 -20.19 12.93 -22.04
C ALA A 135 -20.62 12.66 -23.50
N LEU A 136 -21.76 13.21 -23.94
CA LEU A 136 -22.20 13.08 -25.33
C LEU A 136 -21.24 13.76 -26.31
N GLU A 137 -20.76 14.95 -25.97
CA GLU A 137 -19.79 15.69 -26.80
C GLU A 137 -18.47 14.93 -26.90
N THR A 138 -17.94 14.41 -25.78
CA THR A 138 -16.73 13.57 -25.75
C THR A 138 -16.89 12.30 -26.56
N ILE A 139 -18.01 11.57 -26.43
CA ILE A 139 -18.27 10.38 -27.23
C ILE A 139 -18.28 10.75 -28.72
N CYS A 140 -18.97 11.82 -29.10
CA CYS A 140 -19.04 12.24 -30.49
C CYS A 140 -17.67 12.63 -31.07
N SER A 141 -16.86 13.40 -30.34
CA SER A 141 -15.55 13.83 -30.81
C SER A 141 -14.53 12.69 -30.83
N SER A 142 -14.47 11.91 -29.75
CA SER A 142 -13.45 10.87 -29.59
C SER A 142 -13.74 9.64 -30.45
N GLN A 143 -15.00 9.35 -30.80
CA GLN A 143 -15.32 8.23 -31.70
C GLN A 143 -14.63 8.36 -33.06
N ALA A 144 -14.57 9.58 -33.62
CA ALA A 144 -13.93 9.82 -34.91
C ALA A 144 -12.42 9.59 -34.84
N GLU A 145 -11.77 10.15 -33.81
CA GLU A 145 -10.33 9.98 -33.57
C GLU A 145 -9.98 8.52 -33.28
N LEU A 146 -10.76 7.84 -32.43
CA LEU A 146 -10.60 6.44 -32.10
C LEU A 146 -10.75 5.56 -33.34
N SER A 147 -11.69 5.85 -34.24
CA SER A 147 -11.89 5.08 -35.47
C SER A 147 -10.66 5.14 -36.37
N ILE A 148 -10.08 6.33 -36.54
CA ILE A 148 -8.85 6.53 -37.33
C ILE A 148 -7.68 5.78 -36.70
N LEU A 149 -7.50 5.90 -35.38
CA LEU A 149 -6.43 5.20 -34.67
C LEU A 149 -6.57 3.68 -34.74
N SER A 150 -7.80 3.18 -34.63
CA SER A 150 -8.10 1.75 -34.65
C SER A 150 -7.84 1.16 -36.02
N GLU A 151 -8.20 1.86 -37.09
CA GLU A 151 -7.89 1.43 -38.46
C GLU A 151 -6.36 1.40 -38.69
N ASN A 152 -5.65 2.44 -38.27
CA ASN A 152 -4.19 2.56 -38.43
C ASN A 152 -3.40 1.52 -37.63
N LEU A 153 -3.87 1.17 -36.44
CA LEU A 153 -3.21 0.23 -35.54
C LEU A 153 -3.78 -1.19 -35.64
N HIS A 154 -4.78 -1.41 -36.51
CA HIS A 154 -5.50 -2.66 -36.69
C HIS A 154 -6.10 -3.20 -35.37
N LEU A 155 -6.75 -2.31 -34.63
CA LEU A 155 -7.38 -2.61 -33.34
C LEU A 155 -8.88 -2.77 -33.47
N GLU A 156 -9.42 -3.67 -32.67
CA GLU A 156 -10.83 -3.83 -32.42
C GLU A 156 -11.18 -3.33 -31.02
N SER A 157 -12.48 -3.13 -30.75
CA SER A 157 -12.91 -2.57 -29.47
C SER A 157 -12.43 -3.40 -28.27
N HIS A 158 -12.44 -4.74 -28.40
CA HIS A 158 -12.02 -5.64 -27.33
C HIS A 158 -10.53 -5.56 -26.99
N ASP A 159 -9.70 -5.03 -27.88
CA ASP A 159 -8.28 -4.85 -27.62
C ASP A 159 -8.03 -3.81 -26.51
N TYR A 160 -8.93 -2.83 -26.35
CA TYR A 160 -8.75 -1.79 -25.33
C TYR A 160 -8.90 -2.35 -23.92
N GLU A 161 -9.93 -3.17 -23.67
CA GLU A 161 -10.12 -3.83 -22.38
C GLU A 161 -9.04 -4.91 -22.14
N ASN A 162 -8.61 -5.59 -23.20
CA ASN A 162 -7.49 -6.53 -23.13
C ASN A 162 -6.20 -5.82 -22.72
N TYR A 163 -5.87 -4.66 -23.27
CA TYR A 163 -4.66 -3.92 -22.90
C TYR A 163 -4.63 -3.53 -21.42
N ILE A 164 -5.78 -3.16 -20.84
CA ILE A 164 -5.88 -2.89 -19.40
C ILE A 164 -5.58 -4.15 -18.59
N SER A 165 -6.14 -5.29 -19.02
CA SER A 165 -5.99 -6.59 -18.37
C SER A 165 -4.57 -7.13 -18.49
N ASP A 166 -4.00 -7.10 -19.70
CA ASP A 166 -2.64 -7.53 -20.02
C ASP A 166 -1.60 -6.68 -19.27
N GLU A 167 -1.81 -5.35 -19.20
CA GLU A 167 -0.92 -4.46 -18.45
C GLU A 167 -0.97 -4.79 -16.94
N LEU A 168 -2.16 -5.07 -16.40
CA LEU A 168 -2.32 -5.44 -15.00
C LEU A 168 -1.68 -6.81 -14.70
N GLU A 169 -1.90 -7.80 -15.56
CA GLU A 169 -1.31 -9.13 -15.45
C GLU A 169 0.21 -9.03 -15.48
N TYR A 170 0.76 -8.35 -16.49
CA TYR A 170 2.20 -8.12 -16.62
C TYR A 170 2.78 -7.48 -15.34
N LEU A 171 2.18 -6.38 -14.85
CA LEU A 171 2.65 -5.71 -13.63
C LEU A 171 2.55 -6.60 -12.37
N ASN A 172 1.61 -7.54 -12.33
CA ASN A 172 1.51 -8.51 -11.24
C ASN A 172 2.53 -9.64 -11.36
N THR A 173 2.84 -10.13 -12.57
CA THR A 173 3.92 -11.12 -12.76
C THR A 173 5.28 -10.59 -12.30
N LEU A 174 5.52 -9.28 -12.41
CA LEU A 174 6.73 -8.65 -11.90
C LEU A 174 6.80 -8.60 -10.36
N LYS A 175 5.68 -8.81 -9.65
CA LYS A 175 5.66 -8.92 -8.18
C LYS A 175 5.90 -10.35 -7.70
N GLU A 176 5.67 -11.35 -8.55
CA GLU A 176 5.82 -12.75 -8.17
C GLU A 176 7.30 -13.12 -8.08
N GLU A 177 7.73 -13.53 -6.90
CA GLU A 177 9.07 -14.07 -6.71
C GLU A 177 9.13 -15.41 -7.45
N ARG A 178 10.09 -15.58 -8.37
CA ARG A 178 10.29 -16.88 -9.01
C ARG A 178 10.49 -17.91 -7.90
N PRO A 179 9.71 -19.00 -7.86
CA PRO A 179 9.82 -19.97 -6.79
C PRO A 179 11.26 -20.45 -6.71
N SER A 180 11.93 -20.15 -5.59
CA SER A 180 13.25 -20.69 -5.31
C SER A 180 13.06 -22.19 -5.15
N VAL A 181 13.55 -22.95 -6.13
CA VAL A 181 13.43 -24.42 -6.18
C VAL A 181 14.31 -25.07 -5.08
N ASP A 182 15.15 -24.29 -4.39
CA ASP A 182 16.16 -24.77 -3.46
C ASP A 182 15.89 -24.34 -2.00
N ASN A 183 15.61 -25.33 -1.14
CA ASN A 183 15.54 -25.18 0.32
C ASN A 183 16.83 -24.59 0.94
N GLY A 184 17.96 -24.61 0.21
CA GLY A 184 19.24 -24.05 0.63
C GLY A 184 19.19 -22.56 0.95
N GLN A 185 18.35 -21.77 0.28
CA GLN A 185 18.25 -20.33 0.53
C GLN A 185 17.54 -19.99 1.85
N GLU A 186 16.45 -20.69 2.15
CA GLU A 186 15.77 -20.58 3.44
C GLU A 186 16.71 -21.01 4.57
N TYR A 187 17.47 -22.08 4.35
CA TYR A 187 18.46 -22.55 5.31
C TYR A 187 19.60 -21.56 5.56
N VAL A 188 20.16 -20.95 4.51
CA VAL A 188 21.18 -19.89 4.64
C VAL A 188 20.63 -18.69 5.41
N THR A 189 19.40 -18.28 5.13
CA THR A 189 18.76 -17.15 5.83
C THR A 189 18.56 -17.46 7.32
N LEU A 190 18.14 -18.68 7.66
CA LEU A 190 18.05 -19.15 9.04
C LEU A 190 19.42 -19.21 9.72
N PHE A 191 20.46 -19.62 9.00
CA PHE A 191 21.84 -19.63 9.50
C PHE A 191 22.40 -18.23 9.76
N GLU A 192 22.16 -17.27 8.86
CA GLU A 192 22.53 -15.85 9.06
C GLU A 192 21.86 -15.29 10.33
N LYS A 193 20.57 -15.59 10.54
CA LYS A 193 19.83 -15.22 11.78
C LYS A 193 20.45 -15.86 13.02
N LEU A 194 20.78 -17.15 12.95
CA LEU A 194 21.44 -17.87 14.02
C LEU A 194 22.81 -17.25 14.38
N PHE A 195 23.64 -16.93 13.39
CA PHE A 195 24.95 -16.32 13.62
C PHE A 195 24.83 -14.96 14.32
N LYS A 196 23.91 -14.09 13.86
CA LYS A 196 23.64 -12.80 14.50
C LYS A 196 23.14 -12.97 15.93
N ALA A 197 22.19 -13.89 16.15
CA ALA A 197 21.66 -14.16 17.48
C ALA A 197 22.74 -14.69 18.44
N LYS A 198 23.68 -15.51 17.95
CA LYS A 198 24.83 -15.98 18.73
C LYS A 198 25.78 -14.84 19.10
N GLU A 199 26.08 -13.96 18.15
CA GLU A 199 26.94 -12.80 18.39
C GLU A 199 26.32 -11.82 19.41
N GLU A 200 25.03 -11.52 19.27
CA GLU A 200 24.28 -10.68 20.21
C GLU A 200 24.19 -11.33 21.60
N SER A 201 23.90 -12.63 21.67
CA SER A 201 23.89 -13.36 22.94
C SER A 201 25.26 -13.40 23.60
N PHE A 202 26.35 -13.54 22.82
CA PHE A 202 27.71 -13.50 23.34
C PHE A 202 28.03 -12.13 23.95
N LYS A 203 27.77 -11.03 23.22
CA LYS A 203 27.94 -9.65 23.74
C LYS A 203 27.14 -9.41 25.02
N ALA A 204 25.88 -9.87 25.05
CA ALA A 204 25.02 -9.73 26.22
C ALA A 204 25.50 -10.57 27.42
N THR A 205 26.11 -11.74 27.16
CA THR A 205 26.70 -12.61 28.18
C THR A 205 27.95 -11.97 28.77
N THR A 206 28.86 -11.46 27.93
CA THR A 206 30.06 -10.74 28.40
C THR A 206 29.69 -9.53 29.25
N ALA A 207 28.73 -8.71 28.81
CA ALA A 207 28.26 -7.55 29.59
C ALA A 207 27.61 -7.96 30.93
N TYR A 208 26.93 -9.11 30.97
CA TYR A 208 26.37 -9.65 32.21
C TYR A 208 27.46 -10.18 33.15
N GLU A 209 28.46 -10.88 32.64
CA GLU A 209 29.61 -11.38 33.39
C GLU A 209 30.44 -10.22 33.97
N GLU A 210 30.71 -9.18 33.17
CA GLU A 210 31.38 -7.95 33.62
C GLU A 210 30.58 -7.26 34.74
N LEU A 211 29.26 -7.17 34.61
CA LEU A 211 28.39 -6.63 35.66
C LEU A 211 28.50 -7.45 36.95
N VAL A 212 28.51 -8.79 36.85
CA VAL A 212 28.61 -9.68 38.02
C VAL A 212 29.98 -9.54 38.69
N CYS A 213 31.07 -9.52 37.92
CA CYS A 213 32.43 -9.29 38.41
C CYS A 213 32.57 -7.91 39.09
N ASN A 214 32.07 -6.85 38.48
CA ASN A 214 32.14 -5.50 39.04
C ASN A 214 31.38 -5.40 40.38
N ILE A 215 30.22 -6.05 40.49
CA ILE A 215 29.46 -6.13 41.76
C ILE A 215 30.23 -6.92 42.83
N GLN A 216 30.94 -8.00 42.45
CA GLN A 216 31.73 -8.80 43.38
C GLN A 216 33.00 -8.08 43.87
N VAL A 217 33.64 -7.27 43.04
CA VAL A 217 34.93 -6.62 43.35
C VAL A 217 34.75 -5.25 44.03
N GLN A 218 33.76 -4.45 43.62
CA GLN A 218 33.60 -3.05 44.07
C GLN A 218 32.47 -2.85 45.10
N GLY A 219 31.71 -3.91 45.42
CA GLY A 219 30.60 -3.87 46.37
C GLY A 219 29.33 -3.20 45.84
N GLU A 220 28.19 -3.45 46.50
CA GLU A 220 26.86 -2.99 46.03
C GLU A 220 26.69 -1.47 45.95
N GLN A 221 27.62 -0.68 46.50
CA GLN A 221 27.56 0.78 46.58
C GLN A 221 27.75 1.49 45.22
N PHE A 222 28.29 0.81 44.20
CA PHE A 222 28.44 1.34 42.82
C PHE A 222 27.34 0.88 41.85
N ARG A 223 26.29 0.22 42.36
CA ARG A 223 25.24 -0.38 41.53
C ARG A 223 24.29 0.68 40.96
N ASN A 224 24.51 1.08 39.71
CA ASN A 224 23.47 1.78 38.94
C ASN A 224 22.30 0.81 38.68
N VAL A 225 21.24 0.93 39.47
CA VAL A 225 20.08 0.01 39.47
C VAL A 225 19.39 -0.04 38.12
N GLY A 226 19.31 1.09 37.40
CA GLY A 226 18.67 1.17 36.08
C GLY A 226 19.48 0.44 35.01
N GLU A 227 20.80 0.63 35.00
CA GLU A 227 21.72 0.02 34.04
C GLU A 227 21.87 -1.48 34.28
N SER A 228 21.97 -1.90 35.56
CA SER A 228 21.98 -3.31 35.95
C SER A 228 20.72 -4.07 35.51
N LYS A 229 19.54 -3.43 35.61
CA LYS A 229 18.27 -4.01 35.14
C LYS A 229 18.25 -4.17 33.62
N LYS A 230 18.79 -3.19 32.87
CA LYS A 230 18.87 -3.25 31.41
C LYS A 230 19.76 -4.41 30.95
N ILE A 231 20.96 -4.55 31.51
CA ILE A 231 21.90 -5.63 31.17
C ILE A 231 21.29 -7.00 31.46
N LYS A 232 20.70 -7.19 32.65
CA LYS A 232 20.00 -8.44 33.02
C LYS A 232 18.84 -8.79 32.09
N THR A 233 18.07 -7.77 31.70
CA THR A 233 16.92 -7.96 30.79
C THR A 233 17.42 -8.30 29.39
N HIS A 234 18.45 -7.60 28.90
CA HIS A 234 19.05 -7.83 27.60
C HIS A 234 19.60 -9.26 27.49
N TYR A 235 20.42 -9.70 28.44
CA TYR A 235 20.93 -11.08 28.54
C TYR A 235 19.81 -12.13 28.46
N ARG A 236 18.74 -11.95 29.26
CA ARG A 236 17.62 -12.91 29.27
C ARG A 236 16.86 -12.94 27.94
N VAL A 237 16.66 -11.78 27.31
CA VAL A 237 15.93 -11.68 26.05
C VAL A 237 16.74 -12.28 24.90
N THR A 238 18.02 -11.93 24.78
CA THR A 238 18.90 -12.45 23.72
C THR A 238 19.10 -13.95 23.85
N TRP A 239 19.24 -14.47 25.08
CA TRP A 239 19.32 -15.92 25.32
C TRP A 239 18.05 -16.65 24.85
N LYS A 240 16.88 -16.11 25.18
CA LYS A 240 15.60 -16.70 24.80
C LYS A 240 15.36 -16.64 23.29
N GLN A 241 15.77 -15.55 22.64
CA GLN A 241 15.75 -15.42 21.18
C GLN A 241 16.66 -16.44 20.50
N LEU A 242 17.88 -16.64 21.02
CA LEU A 242 18.80 -17.65 20.51
C LEU A 242 18.21 -19.07 20.58
N GLN A 243 17.57 -19.44 21.71
CA GLN A 243 16.91 -20.74 21.85
C GLN A 243 15.80 -20.95 20.82
N VAL A 244 14.95 -19.94 20.60
CA VAL A 244 13.87 -20.02 19.60
C VAL A 244 14.43 -20.24 18.19
N ILE A 245 15.47 -19.51 17.81
CA ILE A 245 16.10 -19.64 16.49
C ILE A 245 16.81 -21.00 16.36
N GLU A 246 17.45 -21.49 17.41
CA GLU A 246 18.04 -22.84 17.41
C GLU A 246 17.00 -23.95 17.22
N GLU A 247 15.83 -23.82 17.85
CA GLU A 247 14.69 -24.73 17.62
C GLU A 247 14.14 -24.64 16.20
N GLU A 248 14.04 -23.44 15.61
CA GLU A 248 13.63 -23.26 14.21
C GLU A 248 14.61 -23.93 13.24
N VAL A 249 15.92 -23.75 13.43
CA VAL A 249 16.95 -24.42 12.60
C VAL A 249 16.83 -25.93 12.72
N LEU A 250 16.62 -26.45 13.94
CA LEU A 250 16.43 -27.89 14.14
C LEU A 250 15.17 -28.40 13.43
N ARG A 251 14.03 -27.71 13.57
CA ARG A 251 12.80 -28.07 12.87
C ARG A 251 12.99 -28.09 11.36
N PHE A 252 13.66 -27.08 10.81
CA PHE A 252 13.95 -27.01 9.39
C PHE A 252 14.81 -28.19 8.92
N CYS A 253 15.89 -28.51 9.65
CA CYS A 253 16.70 -29.69 9.36
C CYS A 253 15.89 -30.99 9.37
N TYR A 254 14.93 -31.15 10.29
CA TYR A 254 14.06 -32.33 10.35
C TYR A 254 13.01 -32.36 9.24
N SER A 255 12.43 -31.21 8.84
CA SER A 255 11.46 -31.17 7.73
C SER A 255 12.12 -31.48 6.39
N CYS A 256 13.36 -31.06 6.17
CA CYS A 256 14.12 -31.42 4.96
C CYS A 256 14.47 -32.91 4.90
N ARG A 257 14.49 -33.64 6.03
CA ARG A 257 14.65 -35.11 6.04
C ARG A 257 13.38 -35.86 5.61
N GLY A 258 12.22 -35.22 5.62
CA GLY A 258 10.93 -35.84 5.32
C GLY A 258 10.45 -35.72 3.87
N PHE A 259 11.14 -34.93 3.03
CA PHE A 259 10.85 -34.78 1.60
C PHE A 259 11.86 -35.59 0.78
N GLU A 260 11.41 -36.67 0.14
CA GLU A 260 12.19 -37.44 -0.82
C GLU A 260 12.50 -36.57 -2.05
N GLY A 261 13.77 -36.18 -2.21
CA GLY A 261 14.26 -35.48 -3.40
C GLY A 261 15.59 -34.76 -3.18
N ASP A 262 16.70 -35.47 -3.44
CA ASP A 262 18.09 -35.02 -3.74
C ASP A 262 18.80 -33.93 -2.90
N HIS A 263 18.15 -33.28 -1.92
CA HIS A 263 18.72 -32.20 -1.09
C HIS A 263 18.71 -32.58 0.39
N LEU A 264 19.21 -33.78 0.71
CA LEU A 264 19.33 -34.27 2.07
C LEU A 264 20.43 -33.51 2.82
N ILE A 265 20.05 -32.56 3.69
CA ILE A 265 20.96 -31.96 4.67
C ILE A 265 21.14 -32.97 5.82
N GLU A 266 22.02 -33.96 5.63
CA GLU A 266 22.30 -35.01 6.63
C GLU A 266 23.03 -34.45 7.87
N THR A 267 23.89 -33.46 7.67
CA THR A 267 24.74 -32.82 8.68
C THR A 267 24.52 -31.31 8.73
N ARG A 268 24.56 -30.75 9.95
CA ARG A 268 24.49 -29.30 10.17
C ARG A 268 25.63 -28.61 9.40
N TRP A 269 25.26 -27.70 8.50
CA TRP A 269 26.25 -26.94 7.72
C TRP A 269 27.16 -26.10 8.63
N THR A 270 28.44 -26.01 8.27
CA THR A 270 29.40 -25.07 8.86
C THR A 270 29.87 -24.07 7.81
N SER A 271 30.47 -22.96 8.22
CA SER A 271 30.97 -21.92 7.29
C SER A 271 31.99 -22.44 6.26
N GLU A 272 32.67 -23.53 6.60
CA GLU A 272 33.71 -24.16 5.78
C GLU A 272 33.16 -25.22 4.82
N MET A 273 31.89 -25.61 4.94
CA MET A 273 31.30 -26.64 4.09
C MET A 273 31.03 -26.08 2.67
N PRO A 274 31.41 -26.81 1.61
CA PRO A 274 31.16 -26.41 0.22
C PRO A 274 29.67 -26.14 -0.06
N GLU A 275 28.77 -26.91 0.55
CA GLU A 275 27.32 -26.81 0.43
C GLU A 275 26.82 -25.46 0.98
N TYR A 276 27.32 -25.06 2.15
CA TYR A 276 27.04 -23.74 2.74
C TYR A 276 27.55 -22.61 1.86
N GLN A 277 28.80 -22.71 1.40
CA GLN A 277 29.40 -21.68 0.54
C GLN A 277 28.71 -21.58 -0.83
N ASN A 278 28.18 -22.68 -1.35
CA ASN A 278 27.40 -22.69 -2.58
C ASN A 278 26.02 -22.06 -2.35
N ALA A 279 25.31 -22.46 -1.29
CA ALA A 279 24.01 -21.90 -0.95
C ALA A 279 24.10 -20.40 -0.60
N VAL A 280 25.19 -19.94 0.02
CA VAL A 280 25.44 -18.50 0.25
C VAL A 280 25.64 -17.77 -1.08
N ARG A 281 26.37 -18.36 -2.04
CA ARG A 281 26.54 -17.81 -3.38
C ARG A 281 25.21 -17.73 -4.13
N GLU A 282 24.42 -18.79 -4.12
CA GLU A 282 23.09 -18.82 -4.74
C GLU A 282 22.13 -17.85 -4.05
N SER A 283 22.13 -17.77 -2.72
CA SER A 283 21.35 -16.76 -1.96
C SER A 283 21.76 -15.34 -2.33
N THR A 284 23.06 -15.06 -2.50
CA THR A 284 23.55 -13.75 -2.94
C THR A 284 23.11 -13.44 -4.36
N ARG A 285 23.22 -14.42 -5.26
CA ARG A 285 22.76 -14.30 -6.65
C ARG A 285 21.26 -14.07 -6.72
N HIS A 286 20.47 -14.78 -5.91
CA HIS A 286 19.03 -14.59 -5.80
C HIS A 286 18.69 -13.21 -5.24
N LYS A 287 19.38 -12.74 -4.20
CA LYS A 287 19.21 -11.36 -3.68
C LYS A 287 19.51 -10.32 -4.77
N TYR A 288 20.54 -10.55 -5.58
CA TYR A 288 20.87 -9.69 -6.73
C TYR A 288 19.79 -9.73 -7.81
N SER A 289 19.38 -10.91 -8.26
CA SER A 289 18.30 -11.08 -9.25
C SER A 289 17.02 -10.42 -8.79
N ARG A 290 16.62 -10.59 -7.52
CA ARG A 290 15.46 -9.92 -6.94
C ARG A 290 15.60 -8.39 -6.96
N ALA A 291 16.78 -7.86 -6.69
CA ALA A 291 17.02 -6.42 -6.75
C ALA A 291 16.93 -5.89 -8.19
N VAL A 292 17.36 -6.69 -9.18
CA VAL A 292 17.21 -6.36 -10.61
C VAL A 292 15.74 -6.43 -11.04
N ASP A 293 15.02 -7.49 -10.67
CA ASP A 293 13.59 -7.65 -10.98
C ASP A 293 12.77 -6.50 -10.37
N GLU A 294 13.05 -6.12 -9.12
CA GLU A 294 12.40 -4.97 -8.48
C GLU A 294 12.75 -3.64 -9.14
N LEU A 295 14.01 -3.47 -9.59
CA LEU A 295 14.42 -2.28 -10.34
C LEU A 295 13.68 -2.20 -11.69
N GLU A 296 13.62 -3.31 -12.42
CA GLU A 296 12.86 -3.40 -13.68
C GLU A 296 11.40 -3.04 -13.45
N ARG A 297 10.77 -3.65 -12.43
CA ARG A 297 9.38 -3.35 -12.06
C ARG A 297 9.16 -1.87 -11.79
N LEU A 298 10.01 -1.25 -10.98
CA LEU A 298 9.89 0.18 -10.65
C LEU A 298 10.13 1.08 -11.87
N VAL A 299 11.08 0.74 -12.74
CA VAL A 299 11.38 1.50 -13.97
C VAL A 299 10.22 1.40 -14.95
N VAL A 300 9.71 0.20 -15.25
CA VAL A 300 8.60 0.01 -16.19
C VAL A 300 7.33 0.68 -15.67
N GLN A 301 7.02 0.49 -14.39
CA GLN A 301 5.89 1.16 -13.75
C GLN A 301 6.02 2.69 -13.86
N ARG A 302 7.22 3.23 -13.61
CA ARG A 302 7.46 4.69 -13.71
C ARG A 302 7.36 5.21 -15.14
N LEU A 303 7.83 4.45 -16.13
CA LEU A 303 7.70 4.80 -17.54
C LEU A 303 6.23 4.87 -17.96
N LEU A 304 5.41 3.91 -17.51
CA LEU A 304 3.96 3.89 -17.77
C LEU A 304 3.24 5.06 -17.09
N GLU A 305 3.59 5.38 -15.85
CA GLU A 305 3.11 6.58 -15.16
C GLU A 305 3.48 7.86 -15.92
N MET A 306 4.75 8.00 -16.32
CA MET A 306 5.25 9.18 -17.03
C MET A 306 4.66 9.33 -18.42
N ALA A 307 4.45 8.23 -19.16
CA ALA A 307 3.78 8.27 -20.45
C ALA A 307 2.38 8.84 -20.33
N LYS A 308 1.64 8.50 -19.26
CA LYS A 308 0.29 9.03 -19.02
C LYS A 308 0.27 10.46 -18.53
N LEU A 309 1.24 10.85 -17.69
CA LEU A 309 1.44 12.24 -17.32
C LEU A 309 1.86 13.10 -18.52
N GLY A 310 2.59 12.54 -19.49
CA GLY A 310 3.07 13.21 -20.70
C GLY A 310 2.07 13.28 -21.86
N ILE A 311 1.00 12.47 -21.85
CA ILE A 311 -0.13 12.56 -22.80
C ILE A 311 -1.07 13.72 -22.42
N ALA A 312 -1.06 14.15 -21.15
CA ALA A 312 -1.60 15.46 -20.80
C ALA A 312 -0.52 16.53 -21.04
N GLY A 313 -0.61 17.23 -22.17
CA GLY A 313 0.20 18.42 -22.47
C GLY A 313 -0.03 19.58 -21.49
N ILE A 314 0.26 19.40 -20.20
CA ILE A 314 0.25 20.45 -19.18
C ILE A 314 1.66 21.03 -19.11
N GLY A 315 1.99 21.71 -20.20
CA GLY A 315 3.09 22.66 -20.33
C GLY A 315 2.67 23.93 -21.06
N MET A 316 1.38 24.09 -21.41
CA MET A 316 0.82 25.35 -21.89
C MET A 316 -0.29 25.81 -20.96
N LEU A 317 0.11 26.70 -20.03
CA LEU A 317 -0.76 27.75 -19.52
C LEU A 317 -1.30 28.55 -20.72
N SER A 318 -2.44 28.12 -21.28
CA SER A 318 -3.25 28.99 -22.11
C SER A 318 -4.28 29.66 -21.20
N GLY A 319 -3.97 30.90 -20.85
CA GLY A 319 -4.94 31.77 -20.19
C GLY A 319 -6.16 31.94 -21.09
N SER A 320 -7.30 31.48 -20.59
CA SER A 320 -8.62 31.99 -20.99
C SER A 320 -9.58 31.81 -19.83
N PHE A 321 -9.27 32.50 -18.71
CA PHE A 321 -10.33 32.99 -17.84
C PHE A 321 -11.07 34.09 -18.59
N LEU A 322 -12.25 33.76 -19.10
CA LEU A 322 -13.31 34.72 -19.38
C LEU A 322 -14.60 34.15 -18.81
N PRO A 323 -15.08 34.63 -17.65
CA PRO A 323 -16.49 34.69 -17.40
C PRO A 323 -17.02 36.00 -17.99
N ILE A 324 -17.95 35.86 -18.94
CA ILE A 324 -18.97 36.88 -19.18
C ILE A 324 -19.86 36.89 -17.93
N LEU A 325 -19.52 37.74 -16.97
CA LEU A 325 -20.33 38.86 -16.46
C LEU A 325 -19.57 39.57 -15.33
#